data_AF-A0ABC9DY38-F1
#
_entry.id   AF-A0ABC9DY38-F1
#
_cell.length_a   1.000
_cell.length_b   1.000
_cell.length_c   1.000
_cell.angle_alpha   90.00
_cell.angle_beta   90.00
_cell.angle_gamma   90.00
#
_symmetry.space_group_name_H-M   'P 1'
#
loop_
_entity.id
_entity.type
_entity.pdbx_description
1 polymer ?
#
loop_
_entity_poly.entity_id
_entity_poly.type
_entity_poly.pdbx_seq_one_letter_code
_entity_poly.pdbx_strand_id
1 'polypeptide(L)'
;MSKRRRQENQYHRCGGEKRPRCRKHLYVVLDDWIKGFTIYKVDADSFGSDSDNYWDRTGGTKVAAVARHHLPEPPAVRLESMGADTDMFFTALGSSKIFIVTDQRRGQTPALVYNACSGGLAIGPRVPAQLQCGFNFVVDAGEALYAFSSPRFNKDRSFQVMSWAPSSLDQLDANSRYPSEEVWAWRALPGPPPPHDPYEIITSYAVHPDGHTIFMTTSYRDRPGLQKSTYSFNTKHCVWRWHAWTLPFQGPGHFDTELNAWVGLREDGYVCACRVASDSGSATPMSIGLMQLDWQKLEAKLFRKDRERYIRASLTYMGSSKFCLLESVIRKGVDKDYSLNDQDGCVLHMTMFGLKYNHKGELRTTNLQSTRSYFVSKHKDYSFAPVAFWM
;
A
#
# COMPACT_ATOMS: atom_id res chain seq x y z
N MET A 1 -62.30 14.71 46.09
CA MET A 1 -61.11 13.88 46.33
C MET A 1 -60.70 13.21 45.02
N SER A 2 -59.72 13.79 44.32
CA SER A 2 -59.22 13.32 43.01
C SER A 2 -57.87 12.63 43.22
N LYS A 3 -57.78 11.33 42.95
CA LYS A 3 -56.56 10.53 43.09
C LYS A 3 -55.81 10.51 41.75
N ARG A 4 -54.63 11.12 41.75
CA ARG A 4 -53.57 11.04 40.73
C ARG A 4 -53.26 9.59 40.34
N ARG A 5 -53.28 9.28 39.04
CA ARG A 5 -52.64 8.09 38.46
C ARG A 5 -51.49 8.55 37.56
N ARG A 6 -50.27 8.20 37.94
CA ARG A 6 -49.04 8.43 37.18
C ARG A 6 -49.05 7.54 35.93
N GLN A 7 -48.80 8.14 34.77
CA GLN A 7 -48.43 7.46 33.53
C GLN A 7 -46.99 6.95 33.65
N GLU A 8 -46.77 5.65 33.49
CA GLU A 8 -45.47 5.06 33.19
C GLU A 8 -45.38 4.85 31.68
N ASN A 9 -44.50 5.63 31.04
CA ASN A 9 -44.13 5.46 29.64
C ASN A 9 -43.24 4.23 29.49
N GLN A 10 -43.79 3.19 28.86
CA GLN A 10 -43.09 1.98 28.48
C GLN A 10 -42.27 2.26 27.22
N TYR A 11 -41.03 2.75 27.39
CA TYR A 11 -40.08 2.84 26.27
C TYR A 11 -39.55 1.45 25.93
N HIS A 12 -40.00 0.92 24.79
CA HIS A 12 -39.38 -0.22 24.13
C HIS A 12 -37.89 0.07 23.90
N ARG A 13 -37.02 -0.72 24.56
CA ARG A 13 -35.60 -0.83 24.25
C ARG A 13 -35.45 -1.53 22.89
N CYS A 14 -35.33 -0.76 21.81
CA CYS A 14 -34.72 -1.26 20.59
C CYS A 14 -33.22 -1.43 20.86
N GLY A 15 -32.79 -2.67 21.06
CA GLY A 15 -31.38 -3.03 21.09
C GLY A 15 -30.76 -2.69 19.75
N GLY A 16 -29.82 -1.73 19.76
CA GLY A 16 -29.01 -1.45 18.59
C GLY A 16 -28.21 -2.71 18.24
N GLU A 17 -28.49 -3.26 17.05
CA GLU A 17 -27.63 -4.28 16.44
C GLU A 17 -26.22 -3.69 16.32
N LYS A 18 -25.33 -4.13 17.22
CA LYS A 18 -23.91 -3.87 17.08
C LYS A 18 -23.48 -4.58 15.79
N ARG A 19 -23.30 -3.81 14.71
CA ARG A 19 -22.65 -4.30 13.48
C ARG A 19 -21.41 -5.10 13.90
N PRO A 20 -21.28 -6.38 13.49
CA PRO A 20 -20.11 -7.16 13.85
C PRO A 20 -18.88 -6.40 13.39
N ARG A 21 -18.00 -6.05 14.35
CA ARG A 21 -16.68 -5.50 14.02
C ARG A 21 -15.96 -6.60 13.25
N CYS A 22 -15.79 -6.41 11.94
CA CYS A 22 -14.97 -7.30 11.13
C CYS A 22 -13.57 -7.28 11.74
N ARG A 23 -13.09 -8.43 12.22
CA ARG A 23 -11.72 -8.56 12.70
C ARG A 23 -10.80 -8.26 11.51
N LYS A 24 -9.82 -7.39 11.73
CA LYS A 24 -8.87 -7.04 10.68
C LYS A 24 -7.90 -8.19 10.44
N HIS A 25 -7.57 -8.41 9.17
CA HIS A 25 -6.62 -9.42 8.74
C HIS A 25 -5.61 -8.82 7.77
N LEU A 26 -4.48 -9.50 7.62
CA LEU A 26 -3.50 -9.13 6.61
C LEU A 26 -3.80 -9.89 5.31
N TYR A 27 -4.14 -9.16 4.26
CA TYR A 27 -4.35 -9.72 2.93
C TYR A 27 -3.07 -9.61 2.13
N VAL A 28 -2.41 -10.74 1.88
CA VAL A 28 -1.07 -10.80 1.26
C VAL A 28 -1.21 -11.28 -0.18
N VAL A 29 -0.67 -10.51 -1.12
CA VAL A 29 -0.69 -10.80 -2.56
C VAL A 29 0.67 -11.29 -3.01
N LEU A 30 0.70 -12.46 -3.65
CA LEU A 30 1.91 -13.12 -4.15
C LEU A 30 1.72 -13.60 -5.60
N ASP A 31 2.83 -13.69 -6.33
CA ASP A 31 2.93 -14.29 -7.67
C ASP A 31 3.36 -15.77 -7.59
N ASP A 32 2.83 -16.47 -6.58
CA ASP A 32 3.22 -17.82 -6.19
C ASP A 32 2.41 -18.93 -6.87
N TRP A 33 1.51 -18.55 -7.77
CA TRP A 33 0.72 -19.47 -8.54
C TRP A 33 1.19 -19.48 -10.00
N ILE A 34 1.47 -20.66 -10.54
CA ILE A 34 1.95 -20.82 -11.93
C ILE A 34 1.05 -20.14 -12.98
N LYS A 35 -0.24 -20.01 -12.68
CA LYS A 35 -1.20 -19.37 -13.57
C LYS A 35 -1.41 -17.89 -13.27
N GLY A 36 -0.86 -17.30 -12.21
CA GLY A 36 -1.07 -15.89 -11.89
C GLY A 36 -0.75 -15.51 -10.44
N PHE A 37 -1.73 -14.95 -9.74
CA PHE A 37 -1.53 -14.36 -8.41
C PHE A 37 -2.49 -14.97 -7.38
N THR A 38 -2.04 -15.01 -6.13
CA THR A 38 -2.83 -15.49 -4.99
C THR A 38 -2.95 -14.40 -3.94
N ILE A 39 -4.16 -14.22 -3.40
CA ILE A 39 -4.44 -13.37 -2.24
C ILE A 39 -4.69 -14.29 -1.04
N TYR A 40 -3.82 -14.23 -0.04
CA TYR A 40 -3.93 -14.97 1.21
C TYR A 40 -4.51 -14.09 2.31
N LYS A 41 -5.37 -14.66 3.15
CA LYS A 41 -5.87 -14.01 4.36
C LYS A 41 -5.10 -14.56 5.57
N VAL A 42 -4.26 -13.72 6.18
CA VAL A 42 -3.39 -14.11 7.30
C VAL A 42 -3.89 -13.46 8.60
N ASP A 43 -4.01 -14.27 9.65
CA ASP A 43 -4.33 -13.78 10.99
C ASP A 43 -3.07 -13.25 11.68
N ALA A 44 -3.02 -11.94 11.94
CA ALA A 44 -1.89 -11.29 12.59
C ALA A 44 -1.72 -11.72 14.05
N ASP A 45 -2.80 -12.06 14.76
CA ASP A 45 -2.71 -12.40 16.18
C ASP A 45 -2.05 -13.77 16.39
N SER A 46 -2.05 -14.62 15.35
CA SER A 46 -1.39 -15.91 15.42
C SER A 46 0.13 -15.80 15.63
N PHE A 47 0.76 -14.66 15.30
CA PHE A 47 2.21 -14.44 15.41
C PHE A 47 2.72 -14.34 16.85
N GLY A 48 1.84 -14.17 17.85
CA GLY A 48 2.21 -14.10 19.28
C GLY A 48 2.24 -15.44 20.01
N SER A 49 1.78 -16.53 19.38
CA SER A 49 1.63 -17.86 19.99
C SER A 49 2.91 -18.71 19.94
N ASP A 50 3.83 -18.45 19.01
CA ASP A 50 4.95 -19.35 18.70
C ASP A 50 6.28 -18.93 19.34
N SER A 51 6.30 -17.89 20.19
CA SER A 51 7.53 -17.44 20.84
C SER A 51 7.95 -18.27 22.06
N ASP A 52 7.09 -19.19 22.52
CA ASP A 52 7.29 -19.85 23.81
C ASP A 52 7.60 -21.34 23.62
N ASN A 53 8.88 -21.66 23.87
CA ASN A 53 9.43 -22.98 24.20
C ASN A 53 9.72 -23.97 23.06
N TYR A 54 10.90 -23.82 22.43
CA TYR A 54 11.68 -24.97 22.00
C TYR A 54 13.17 -24.75 22.32
N TRP A 55 13.56 -25.01 23.57
CA TRP A 55 14.97 -25.22 23.92
C TRP A 55 15.35 -26.63 23.51
N ASP A 56 15.96 -26.79 22.33
CA ASP A 56 16.66 -28.04 22.00
C ASP A 56 18.05 -28.03 22.64
N ARG A 57 18.39 -29.15 23.25
CA ARG A 57 19.48 -29.33 24.22
C ARG A 57 20.79 -29.75 23.55
N THR A 58 21.05 -29.27 22.33
CA THR A 58 22.29 -29.57 21.62
C THR A 58 22.91 -28.29 21.08
N GLY A 59 24.09 -27.96 21.61
CA GLY A 59 24.89 -26.82 21.16
C GLY A 59 25.28 -26.97 19.70
N GLY A 60 24.60 -26.23 18.84
CA GLY A 60 24.90 -26.14 17.41
C GLY A 60 24.18 -24.93 16.81
N THR A 61 24.95 -23.98 16.32
CA THR A 61 24.65 -22.90 15.36
C THR A 61 23.15 -22.56 15.13
N LYS A 62 22.72 -21.35 15.54
CA LYS A 62 21.37 -20.75 15.36
C LYS A 62 20.96 -20.51 13.89
N VAL A 63 20.97 -21.51 13.03
CA VAL A 63 20.55 -21.37 11.63
C VAL A 63 19.68 -22.56 11.25
N ALA A 64 18.46 -22.28 10.76
CA ALA A 64 17.53 -23.20 10.09
C ALA A 64 16.43 -23.92 10.91
N ALA A 65 15.67 -23.20 11.75
CA ALA A 65 14.33 -23.64 12.17
C ALA A 65 13.17 -22.81 11.57
N VAL A 66 13.46 -21.80 10.72
CA VAL A 66 12.59 -20.61 10.60
C VAL A 66 11.57 -20.66 9.44
N ALA A 67 11.68 -21.59 8.49
CA ALA A 67 10.72 -21.75 7.39
C ALA A 67 10.07 -23.14 7.46
N ARG A 68 9.11 -23.33 8.37
CA ARG A 68 8.32 -24.59 8.48
C ARG A 68 6.84 -24.41 8.15
N HIS A 69 6.43 -23.20 7.77
CA HIS A 69 5.03 -22.87 7.59
C HIS A 69 4.70 -22.71 6.11
N HIS A 70 3.62 -23.35 5.69
CA HIS A 70 2.92 -23.01 4.45
C HIS A 70 1.97 -21.85 4.72
N LEU A 71 1.62 -21.10 3.68
CA LEU A 71 0.60 -20.06 3.78
C LEU A 71 -0.78 -20.68 4.07
N PRO A 72 -1.73 -19.91 4.66
CA PRO A 72 -3.04 -20.43 4.99
C PRO A 72 -3.79 -20.95 3.75
N GLU A 73 -4.31 -22.17 3.83
CA GLU A 73 -5.17 -22.78 2.81
C GLU A 73 -6.62 -22.89 3.33
N PRO A 74 -7.64 -22.66 2.47
CA PRO A 74 -7.52 -22.16 1.10
C PRO A 74 -7.19 -20.66 1.04
N PRO A 75 -6.59 -20.17 -0.06
CA PRO A 75 -6.42 -18.73 -0.26
C PRO A 75 -7.76 -18.01 -0.38
N ALA A 76 -7.76 -16.70 -0.15
CA ALA A 76 -8.95 -15.86 -0.27
C ALA A 76 -9.40 -15.72 -1.73
N VAL A 77 -8.45 -15.52 -2.65
CA VAL A 77 -8.71 -15.42 -4.09
C VAL A 77 -7.49 -15.93 -4.86
N ARG A 78 -7.71 -16.65 -5.96
CA ARG A 78 -6.70 -16.90 -7.00
C ARG A 78 -7.11 -16.19 -8.28
N LEU A 79 -6.17 -15.48 -8.90
CA LEU A 79 -6.38 -14.65 -10.08
C LEU A 79 -5.52 -15.18 -11.22
N GLU A 80 -6.17 -15.67 -12.27
CA GLU A 80 -5.49 -16.22 -13.43
C GLU A 80 -5.01 -15.10 -14.35
N SER A 81 -3.72 -15.13 -14.66
CA SER A 81 -3.05 -14.28 -15.63
C SER A 81 -3.36 -14.80 -17.03
N MET A 82 -4.01 -13.98 -17.86
CA MET A 82 -4.40 -14.34 -19.23
C MET A 82 -3.21 -14.47 -20.21
N GLY A 83 -1.97 -14.42 -19.71
CA GLY A 83 -0.73 -14.56 -20.45
C GLY A 83 0.48 -14.75 -19.53
N ALA A 84 1.58 -15.30 -20.05
CA ALA A 84 2.79 -15.61 -19.27
C ALA A 84 3.44 -14.35 -18.64
N ASP A 85 3.31 -13.18 -19.26
CA ASP A 85 3.95 -11.91 -18.84
C ASP A 85 2.95 -10.82 -18.41
N THR A 86 1.72 -11.17 -18.05
CA THR A 86 0.76 -10.15 -17.61
C THR A 86 1.04 -9.72 -16.17
N ASP A 87 1.46 -8.46 -15.99
CA ASP A 87 1.63 -7.83 -14.70
C ASP A 87 0.27 -7.34 -14.17
N MET A 88 -0.16 -7.88 -13.03
CA MET A 88 -1.32 -7.36 -12.31
C MET A 88 -0.92 -6.26 -11.34
N PHE A 89 -1.80 -5.30 -11.14
CA PHE A 89 -1.64 -4.25 -10.12
C PHE A 89 -2.63 -4.45 -8.97
N PHE A 90 -2.21 -4.14 -7.75
CA PHE A 90 -3.03 -4.26 -6.55
C PHE A 90 -2.93 -2.98 -5.72
N THR A 91 -4.07 -2.44 -5.30
CA THR A 91 -4.12 -1.31 -4.36
C THR A 91 -5.34 -1.40 -3.45
N ALA A 92 -5.23 -0.80 -2.27
CA ALA A 92 -6.33 -0.69 -1.32
C ALA A 92 -7.12 0.60 -1.55
N LEU A 93 -8.43 0.53 -1.38
CA LEU A 93 -9.30 1.69 -1.17
C LEU A 93 -10.08 1.49 0.14
N GLY A 94 -9.86 2.44 1.05
CA GLY A 94 -10.32 2.40 2.41
C GLY A 94 -9.79 1.18 3.15
N SER A 95 -10.58 0.71 4.11
CA SER A 95 -10.22 -0.42 4.97
C SER A 95 -10.81 -1.75 4.52
N SER A 96 -11.36 -1.87 3.30
CA SER A 96 -12.11 -3.08 2.94
C SER A 96 -12.06 -3.49 1.46
N LYS A 97 -11.61 -2.63 0.55
CA LYS A 97 -11.65 -2.93 -0.90
C LYS A 97 -10.24 -3.03 -1.46
N ILE A 98 -9.92 -4.15 -2.10
CA ILE A 98 -8.70 -4.33 -2.89
C ILE A 98 -9.07 -4.18 -4.37
N PHE A 99 -8.54 -3.15 -5.00
CA PHE A 99 -8.63 -2.93 -6.44
C PHE A 99 -7.52 -3.67 -7.16
N ILE A 100 -7.90 -4.38 -8.21
CA ILE A 100 -7.04 -5.26 -8.98
C ILE A 100 -7.14 -4.85 -10.45
N VAL A 101 -6.00 -4.54 -11.08
CA VAL A 101 -5.94 -4.34 -12.53
C VAL A 101 -5.25 -5.55 -13.14
N THR A 102 -5.99 -6.31 -13.94
CA THR A 102 -5.58 -7.63 -14.44
C THR A 102 -4.58 -7.57 -15.59
N ASP A 103 -4.56 -6.45 -16.33
CA ASP A 103 -3.55 -6.18 -17.36
C ASP A 103 -3.25 -4.68 -17.40
N GLN A 104 -2.11 -4.30 -16.81
CA GLN A 104 -1.65 -2.92 -16.80
C GLN A 104 -1.29 -2.37 -18.19
N ARG A 105 -0.98 -3.26 -19.16
CA ARG A 105 -0.51 -2.90 -20.51
C ARG A 105 -1.67 -2.79 -21.51
N ARG A 106 -2.80 -3.44 -21.22
CA ARG A 106 -4.06 -3.35 -21.98
C ARG A 106 -5.11 -2.56 -21.19
N GLY A 107 -5.01 -1.25 -21.25
CA GLY A 107 -6.06 -0.36 -20.74
C GLY A 107 -7.40 -0.58 -21.45
N GLN A 108 -8.48 -0.11 -20.83
CA GLN A 108 -9.88 -0.49 -21.08
C GLN A 108 -10.33 -1.84 -20.49
N THR A 109 -9.42 -2.58 -19.83
CA THR A 109 -9.84 -3.72 -19.00
C THR A 109 -10.60 -3.22 -17.76
N PRO A 110 -11.73 -3.86 -17.39
CA PRO A 110 -12.40 -3.58 -16.13
C PRO A 110 -11.47 -3.94 -14.96
N ALA A 111 -11.38 -3.06 -13.96
CA ALA A 111 -10.74 -3.43 -12.70
C ALA A 111 -11.61 -4.49 -11.99
N LEU A 112 -10.99 -5.38 -11.21
CA LEU A 112 -11.71 -6.22 -10.25
C LEU A 112 -11.62 -5.59 -8.87
N VAL A 113 -12.67 -5.74 -8.06
CA VAL A 113 -12.72 -5.19 -6.70
C VAL A 113 -13.07 -6.31 -5.75
N TYR A 114 -12.10 -6.72 -4.95
CA TYR A 114 -12.32 -7.69 -3.88
C TYR A 114 -12.69 -6.96 -2.59
N ASN A 115 -13.81 -7.34 -1.97
CA ASN A 115 -14.27 -6.78 -0.70
C ASN A 115 -13.90 -7.73 0.44
N ALA A 116 -12.92 -7.33 1.26
CA ALA A 116 -12.41 -8.11 2.39
C ALA A 116 -13.48 -8.41 3.45
N CYS A 117 -14.48 -7.53 3.63
CA CYS A 117 -15.54 -7.73 4.61
C CYS A 117 -16.58 -8.76 4.17
N SER A 118 -16.95 -8.77 2.89
CA SER A 118 -17.95 -9.72 2.36
C SER A 118 -17.33 -10.97 1.72
N GLY A 119 -16.03 -10.95 1.42
CA GLY A 119 -15.37 -11.96 0.58
C GLY A 119 -15.80 -11.93 -0.89
N GLY A 120 -16.62 -10.94 -1.29
CA GLY A 120 -17.14 -10.84 -2.65
C GLY A 120 -16.17 -10.20 -3.63
N LEU A 121 -16.26 -10.62 -4.89
CA LEU A 121 -15.52 -10.03 -6.01
C LEU A 121 -16.51 -9.32 -6.95
N ALA A 122 -16.26 -8.06 -7.26
CA ALA A 122 -17.06 -7.25 -8.17
C ALA A 122 -16.24 -6.76 -9.36
N ILE A 123 -16.92 -6.39 -10.44
CA ILE A 123 -16.31 -5.72 -11.59
C ILE A 123 -16.43 -4.21 -11.38
N GLY A 124 -15.30 -3.52 -11.38
CA GLY A 124 -15.19 -2.08 -11.28
C GLY A 124 -15.13 -1.38 -12.64
N PRO A 125 -14.96 -0.06 -12.65
CA PRO A 125 -14.87 0.70 -13.89
C PRO A 125 -13.64 0.32 -14.71
N ARG A 126 -13.72 0.55 -16.03
CA ARG A 126 -12.60 0.33 -16.95
C ARG A 126 -11.46 1.28 -16.65
N VAL A 127 -10.24 0.75 -16.65
CA VAL A 127 -9.04 1.57 -16.50
C VAL A 127 -8.88 2.48 -17.73
N PRO A 128 -8.71 3.81 -17.55
CA PRO A 128 -8.56 4.75 -18.66
C PRO A 128 -7.45 4.36 -19.63
N ALA A 129 -7.66 4.63 -20.93
CA ALA A 129 -6.67 4.33 -21.97
C ALA A 129 -5.34 5.08 -21.72
N GLN A 130 -5.37 6.20 -21.02
CA GLN A 130 -4.18 6.99 -20.73
C GLN A 130 -3.28 6.37 -19.65
N LEU A 131 -3.77 5.38 -18.88
CA LEU A 131 -3.00 4.60 -17.91
C LEU A 131 -2.45 3.29 -18.49
N GLN A 132 -2.54 3.09 -19.82
CA GLN A 132 -2.14 1.88 -20.57
C GLN A 132 -0.66 1.50 -20.45
N CYS A 133 0.22 2.40 -20.01
CA CYS A 133 1.65 2.11 -19.88
C CYS A 133 2.02 1.59 -18.48
N GLY A 134 1.03 1.21 -17.69
CA GLY A 134 1.15 0.78 -16.30
C GLY A 134 1.10 1.91 -15.30
N PHE A 135 0.88 1.54 -14.04
CA PHE A 135 0.80 2.48 -12.93
C PHE A 135 2.20 2.75 -12.39
N ASN A 136 2.63 4.00 -12.42
CA ASN A 136 3.86 4.38 -11.72
C ASN A 136 3.62 4.48 -10.21
N PHE A 137 2.44 4.96 -9.80
CA PHE A 137 1.90 4.72 -8.46
C PHE A 137 0.36 4.85 -8.46
N VAL A 138 -0.28 4.28 -7.44
CA VAL A 138 -1.68 4.53 -7.09
C VAL A 138 -1.77 4.72 -5.59
N VAL A 139 -2.57 5.68 -5.15
CA VAL A 139 -2.74 6.00 -3.73
C VAL A 139 -4.20 6.29 -3.41
N ASP A 140 -4.63 5.85 -2.24
CA ASP A 140 -5.90 6.28 -1.63
C ASP A 140 -5.69 7.60 -0.89
N ALA A 141 -6.50 8.60 -1.23
CA ALA A 141 -6.65 9.80 -0.43
C ALA A 141 -8.11 10.28 -0.50
N GLY A 142 -8.68 10.71 0.63
CA GLY A 142 -10.00 11.33 0.66
C GLY A 142 -11.12 10.51 -0.02
N GLU A 143 -11.13 9.19 0.20
CA GLU A 143 -12.10 8.23 -0.36
C GLU A 143 -12.03 8.03 -1.89
N ALA A 144 -10.93 8.46 -2.51
CA ALA A 144 -10.70 8.31 -3.95
C ALA A 144 -9.32 7.68 -4.23
N LEU A 145 -9.21 7.00 -5.36
CA LEU A 145 -7.92 6.47 -5.85
C LEU A 145 -7.31 7.43 -6.86
N TYR A 146 -6.12 7.93 -6.56
CA TYR A 146 -5.32 8.75 -7.45
C TYR A 146 -4.26 7.88 -8.11
N ALA A 147 -4.25 7.88 -9.43
CA ALA A 147 -3.36 7.07 -10.24
C ALA A 147 -2.53 7.95 -11.16
N PHE A 148 -1.25 7.62 -11.28
CA PHE A 148 -0.34 8.30 -12.19
C PHE A 148 0.38 7.29 -13.07
N SER A 149 0.43 7.58 -14.36
CA SER A 149 1.23 6.83 -15.32
C SER A 149 2.34 7.71 -15.89
N SER A 150 3.57 7.20 -15.83
CA SER A 150 4.71 7.81 -16.51
C SER A 150 4.55 7.59 -18.01
N PRO A 151 4.87 8.55 -18.88
CA PRO A 151 4.71 8.36 -20.29
C PRO A 151 5.79 7.37 -20.74
N ARG A 152 5.39 6.35 -21.48
CA ARG A 152 6.29 5.66 -22.42
C ARG A 152 5.72 5.92 -23.81
N PHE A 153 6.58 6.43 -24.70
CA PHE A 153 6.27 6.72 -26.10
C PHE A 153 5.24 7.86 -26.31
N ASN A 154 5.74 9.10 -26.35
CA ASN A 154 5.12 10.30 -26.97
C ASN A 154 3.65 10.64 -26.65
N LYS A 155 3.09 10.18 -25.52
CA LYS A 155 1.74 10.56 -25.07
C LYS A 155 1.80 11.35 -23.78
N ASP A 156 0.85 12.29 -23.63
CA ASP A 156 0.67 13.11 -22.44
C ASP A 156 0.55 12.25 -21.17
N ARG A 157 1.21 12.69 -20.09
CA ARG A 157 1.10 12.09 -18.77
C ARG A 157 -0.36 12.15 -18.33
N SER A 158 -0.86 11.05 -17.76
CA SER A 158 -2.18 11.05 -17.17
C SER A 158 -2.10 10.91 -15.66
N PHE A 159 -2.56 11.97 -15.00
CA PHE A 159 -2.96 11.93 -13.61
C PHE A 159 -4.48 11.77 -13.60
N GLN A 160 -4.95 10.72 -12.93
CA GLN A 160 -6.35 10.30 -12.98
C GLN A 160 -6.84 10.08 -11.55
N VAL A 161 -8.10 10.39 -11.30
CA VAL A 161 -8.79 10.06 -10.05
C VAL A 161 -9.96 9.16 -10.33
N MET A 162 -10.13 8.13 -9.51
CA MET A 162 -11.33 7.31 -9.46
C MET A 162 -12.07 7.62 -8.17
N SER A 163 -13.30 8.10 -8.31
CA SER A 163 -14.17 8.46 -7.19
C SER A 163 -15.60 8.03 -7.46
N TRP A 164 -16.41 7.99 -6.41
CA TRP A 164 -17.85 7.85 -6.52
C TRP A 164 -18.43 9.15 -7.09
N ALA A 165 -19.07 9.09 -8.26
CA ALA A 165 -19.57 10.26 -8.96
C ALA A 165 -20.85 9.94 -9.75
N PRO A 166 -21.69 10.95 -10.07
CA PRO A 166 -22.86 10.77 -10.93
C PRO A 166 -22.48 10.16 -12.28
N SER A 167 -23.24 9.18 -12.76
CA SER A 167 -23.03 8.57 -14.07
C SER A 167 -23.07 9.61 -15.19
N SER A 168 -22.14 9.53 -16.13
CA SER A 168 -22.09 10.45 -17.29
C SER A 168 -23.30 10.30 -18.23
N LEU A 169 -24.01 9.17 -18.16
CA LEU A 169 -25.25 8.96 -18.91
C LEU A 169 -26.38 9.89 -18.41
N ASP A 170 -26.42 10.19 -17.12
CA ASP A 170 -27.43 11.08 -16.54
C ASP A 170 -27.15 12.56 -16.81
N GLN A 171 -25.91 12.93 -17.19
CA GLN A 171 -25.56 14.31 -17.53
C GLN A 171 -26.16 14.77 -18.86
N LEU A 172 -26.56 13.83 -19.73
CA LEU A 172 -27.19 14.12 -21.03
C LEU A 172 -28.71 14.30 -20.92
N ASP A 173 -29.34 13.77 -19.86
CA ASP A 173 -30.79 13.87 -19.62
C ASP A 173 -31.09 14.70 -18.37
N ALA A 174 -30.92 16.03 -18.49
CA ALA A 174 -31.26 17.00 -17.45
C ALA A 174 -32.75 16.98 -16.99
N ASN A 175 -33.61 16.23 -17.71
CA ASN A 175 -35.03 16.05 -17.42
C ASN A 175 -35.39 14.64 -16.90
N SER A 176 -34.40 13.78 -16.60
CA SER A 176 -34.68 12.46 -16.00
C SER A 176 -35.32 12.62 -14.63
N ARG A 177 -36.45 11.92 -14.41
CA ARG A 177 -37.19 11.89 -13.14
C ARG A 177 -36.62 10.88 -12.14
N TYR A 178 -35.59 10.13 -12.55
CA TYR A 178 -34.89 9.15 -11.72
C TYR A 178 -33.64 9.78 -11.12
N PRO A 179 -33.32 9.47 -9.84
CA PRO A 179 -32.07 9.94 -9.25
C PRO A 179 -30.89 9.46 -10.10
N SER A 180 -29.92 10.35 -10.34
CA SER A 180 -28.71 9.97 -11.07
C SER A 180 -28.06 8.77 -10.39
N GLU A 181 -27.80 7.71 -11.15
CA GLU A 181 -27.10 6.55 -10.63
C GLU A 181 -25.64 6.95 -10.39
N GLU A 182 -25.26 7.07 -9.12
CA GLU A 182 -23.88 7.29 -8.76
C GLU A 182 -23.09 5.99 -8.98
N VAL A 183 -21.94 6.10 -9.65
CA VAL A 183 -21.08 4.98 -10.01
C VAL A 183 -19.61 5.35 -9.79
N TRP A 184 -18.76 4.34 -9.63
CA TRP A 184 -17.32 4.56 -9.65
C TRP A 184 -16.88 4.97 -11.05
N ALA A 185 -16.28 6.16 -11.18
CA ALA A 185 -15.85 6.70 -12.46
C ALA A 185 -14.44 7.29 -12.38
N TRP A 186 -13.72 7.23 -13.51
CA TRP A 186 -12.41 7.85 -13.67
C TRP A 186 -12.54 9.25 -14.26
N ARG A 187 -11.73 10.18 -13.78
CA ARG A 187 -11.64 11.56 -14.26
C ARG A 187 -10.18 12.00 -14.37
N ALA A 188 -9.86 12.68 -15.47
CA ALA A 188 -8.52 13.26 -15.66
C ALA A 188 -8.31 14.47 -14.75
N LEU A 189 -7.10 14.58 -14.22
CA LEU A 189 -6.61 15.67 -13.39
C LEU A 189 -5.49 16.42 -14.12
N PRO A 190 -5.24 17.69 -13.76
CA PRO A 190 -4.09 18.42 -14.27
C PRO A 190 -2.79 17.69 -13.89
N GLY A 191 -1.87 17.57 -14.85
CA GLY A 191 -0.54 17.03 -14.60
C GLY A 191 0.32 17.95 -13.70
N PRO A 192 1.46 17.43 -13.19
CA PRO A 192 2.38 18.22 -12.37
C PRO A 192 2.95 19.42 -13.17
N PRO A 193 3.09 20.61 -12.55
CA PRO A 193 3.60 21.80 -13.20
C PRO A 193 5.13 21.73 -13.38
N PRO A 194 5.71 22.56 -14.28
CA PRO A 194 7.17 22.77 -14.36
C PRO A 194 7.78 23.11 -12.97
N PRO A 195 9.04 22.72 -12.68
CA PRO A 195 10.08 22.22 -13.58
C PRO A 195 10.01 20.71 -13.86
N HIS A 196 8.88 20.07 -13.59
CA HIS A 196 8.68 18.64 -13.80
C HIS A 196 9.04 18.19 -15.23
N ASP A 197 10.02 17.29 -15.35
CA ASP A 197 10.47 16.76 -16.63
C ASP A 197 9.64 15.53 -17.06
N PRO A 198 9.19 15.44 -18.34
CA PRO A 198 8.48 14.30 -18.90
C PRO A 198 9.15 12.92 -18.80
N TYR A 199 10.40 12.82 -18.39
CA TYR A 199 11.12 11.56 -18.17
C TYR A 199 11.27 11.16 -16.70
N GLU A 200 10.81 12.00 -15.76
CA GLU A 200 10.87 11.66 -14.33
C GLU A 200 9.79 10.65 -13.92
N ILE A 201 10.16 9.66 -13.12
CA ILE A 201 9.21 8.73 -12.49
C ILE A 201 9.02 9.09 -11.03
N ILE A 202 7.86 8.79 -10.48
CA ILE A 202 7.62 8.85 -9.03
C ILE A 202 8.30 7.64 -8.40
N THR A 203 9.15 7.93 -7.42
CA THR A 203 9.93 6.92 -6.70
C THR A 203 9.49 6.74 -5.27
N SER A 204 8.80 7.72 -4.71
CA SER A 204 8.20 7.65 -3.39
C SER A 204 7.02 8.59 -3.27
N TYR A 205 6.07 8.23 -2.42
CA TYR A 205 4.88 9.04 -2.18
C TYR A 205 4.35 8.84 -0.77
N ALA A 206 3.66 9.83 -0.23
CA ALA A 206 2.99 9.75 1.06
C ALA A 206 1.76 10.66 1.08
N VAL A 207 0.74 10.27 1.86
CA VAL A 207 -0.47 11.07 2.06
C VAL A 207 -0.32 11.85 3.36
N HIS A 208 -0.65 13.14 3.30
CA HIS A 208 -0.64 14.02 4.45
C HIS A 208 -1.78 13.65 5.42
N PRO A 209 -1.64 13.90 6.74
CA PRO A 209 -2.67 13.58 7.73
C PRO A 209 -4.02 14.27 7.50
N ASP A 210 -4.06 15.31 6.67
CA ASP A 210 -5.31 15.95 6.24
C ASP A 210 -6.19 15.05 5.35
N GLY A 211 -5.65 13.93 4.86
CA GLY A 211 -6.33 13.00 3.95
C GLY A 211 -6.55 13.55 2.54
N HIS A 212 -6.03 14.74 2.22
CA HIS A 212 -6.29 15.46 0.98
C HIS A 212 -5.03 15.92 0.25
N THR A 213 -3.85 15.89 0.87
CA THR A 213 -2.61 16.31 0.21
C THR A 213 -1.70 15.11 -0.02
N ILE A 214 -1.34 14.86 -1.28
CA ILE A 214 -0.47 13.76 -1.69
C ILE A 214 0.90 14.34 -2.03
N PHE A 215 1.97 13.85 -1.37
CA PHE A 215 3.36 14.19 -1.69
C PHE A 215 3.98 13.09 -2.57
N MET A 216 4.72 13.48 -3.60
CA MET A 216 5.32 12.59 -4.61
C MET A 216 6.71 13.06 -4.96
N THR A 217 7.74 12.27 -4.65
CA THR A 217 9.12 12.55 -5.06
C THR A 217 9.38 11.95 -6.44
N THR A 218 9.86 12.78 -7.35
CA THR A 218 10.18 12.41 -8.73
C THR A 218 11.69 12.29 -8.92
N SER A 219 12.10 11.42 -9.85
CA SER A 219 13.50 11.26 -10.25
C SER A 219 13.62 10.60 -11.62
N TYR A 220 14.75 10.78 -12.30
CA TYR A 220 15.02 10.08 -13.56
C TYR A 220 15.38 8.61 -13.31
N ARG A 221 14.73 7.71 -14.06
CA ARG A 221 15.03 6.27 -14.03
C ARG A 221 16.48 5.99 -14.46
N ASP A 222 16.91 6.59 -15.56
CA ASP A 222 18.19 6.25 -16.21
C ASP A 222 19.33 7.22 -15.82
N ARG A 223 19.04 8.22 -14.99
CA ARG A 223 20.00 9.26 -14.57
C ARG A 223 19.90 9.51 -13.06
N PRO A 224 20.34 8.55 -12.23
CA PRO A 224 20.16 8.61 -10.77
C PRO A 224 20.91 9.76 -10.08
N GLY A 225 21.87 10.39 -10.76
CA GLY A 225 22.64 11.54 -10.26
C GLY A 225 22.00 12.91 -10.49
N LEU A 226 20.87 12.99 -11.22
CA LEU A 226 20.14 14.25 -11.39
C LEU A 226 19.36 14.61 -10.13
N GLN A 227 19.12 15.91 -9.95
CA GLN A 227 18.39 16.44 -8.80
C GLN A 227 16.98 15.83 -8.75
N LYS A 228 16.64 15.28 -7.59
CA LYS A 228 15.30 14.81 -7.26
C LYS A 228 14.52 15.96 -6.58
N SER A 229 13.21 15.98 -6.76
CA SER A 229 12.34 16.97 -6.10
C SER A 229 11.00 16.36 -5.70
N THR A 230 10.24 17.05 -4.86
CA THR A 230 8.92 16.59 -4.42
C THR A 230 7.84 17.53 -4.89
N TYR A 231 6.75 16.97 -5.39
CA TYR A 231 5.51 17.68 -5.69
C TYR A 231 4.47 17.33 -4.65
N SER A 232 3.61 18.28 -4.29
CA SER A 232 2.40 17.98 -3.55
C SER A 232 1.16 18.34 -4.37
N PHE A 233 0.15 17.48 -4.35
CA PHE A 233 -1.14 17.73 -4.97
C PHE A 233 -2.23 17.76 -3.89
N ASN A 234 -2.91 18.90 -3.75
CA ASN A 234 -4.08 19.01 -2.90
C ASN A 234 -5.32 18.58 -3.69
N THR A 235 -5.95 17.50 -3.25
CA THR A 235 -7.07 16.86 -3.94
C THR A 235 -8.37 17.64 -3.86
N LYS A 236 -8.56 18.42 -2.79
CA LYS A 236 -9.74 19.26 -2.57
C LYS A 236 -9.77 20.47 -3.49
N HIS A 237 -8.63 21.12 -3.66
CA HIS A 237 -8.50 22.34 -4.47
C HIS A 237 -7.92 22.09 -5.87
N CYS A 238 -7.47 20.86 -6.16
CA CYS A 238 -6.78 20.48 -7.40
C CYS A 238 -5.54 21.36 -7.69
N VAL A 239 -4.79 21.71 -6.65
CA VAL A 239 -3.61 22.59 -6.73
C VAL A 239 -2.32 21.81 -6.53
N TRP A 240 -1.35 22.07 -7.40
CA TRP A 240 0.00 21.55 -7.30
C TRP A 240 0.93 22.53 -6.58
N ARG A 241 1.91 22.00 -5.84
CA ARG A 241 3.06 22.75 -5.32
C ARG A 241 4.34 21.96 -5.56
N TRP A 242 5.45 22.67 -5.70
CA TRP A 242 6.78 22.11 -5.85
C TRP A 242 7.62 22.37 -4.60
N HIS A 243 8.47 21.40 -4.27
CA HIS A 243 9.33 21.40 -3.10
C HIS A 243 10.74 20.94 -3.49
N ALA A 244 11.75 21.67 -3.02
CA ALA A 244 13.16 21.38 -3.32
C ALA A 244 13.71 20.14 -2.58
N TRP A 245 12.95 19.56 -1.65
CA TRP A 245 13.34 18.40 -0.85
C TRP A 245 12.80 17.09 -1.39
N THR A 246 13.28 15.99 -0.83
CA THR A 246 12.91 14.62 -1.22
C THR A 246 12.40 13.82 -0.02
N LEU A 247 11.48 12.90 -0.27
CA LEU A 247 11.12 11.91 0.73
C LEU A 247 12.30 10.94 0.93
N PRO A 248 12.61 10.55 2.18
CA PRO A 248 13.81 9.78 2.49
C PRO A 248 13.62 8.26 2.38
N PHE A 249 12.63 7.79 1.63
CA PHE A 249 12.26 6.39 1.42
C PHE A 249 11.91 6.13 -0.06
N GLN A 250 11.69 4.86 -0.41
CA GLN A 250 11.23 4.38 -1.71
C GLN A 250 9.83 3.77 -1.58
N GLY A 251 8.99 4.00 -2.58
CA GLY A 251 7.61 3.57 -2.59
C GLY A 251 6.73 4.32 -1.58
N PRO A 252 5.71 3.67 -0.99
CA PRO A 252 4.79 4.31 -0.07
C PRO A 252 5.45 4.66 1.27
N GLY A 253 5.16 5.87 1.75
CA GLY A 253 5.32 6.28 3.14
C GLY A 253 3.98 6.28 3.84
N HIS A 254 3.94 5.66 5.02
CA HIS A 254 2.73 5.56 5.83
C HIS A 254 2.77 6.55 6.98
N PHE A 255 1.74 7.39 7.09
CA PHE A 255 1.63 8.29 8.23
C PHE A 255 1.27 7.49 9.50
N ASP A 256 2.06 7.71 10.55
CA ASP A 256 1.79 7.20 11.88
C ASP A 256 1.49 8.37 12.83
N THR A 257 0.34 8.30 13.49
CA THR A 257 -0.17 9.36 14.36
C THR A 257 0.62 9.49 15.65
N GLU A 258 1.14 8.39 16.21
CA GLU A 258 1.84 8.43 17.50
C GLU A 258 3.27 8.96 17.34
N LEU A 259 3.94 8.59 16.23
CA LEU A 259 5.22 9.16 15.82
C LEU A 259 5.09 10.56 15.21
N ASN A 260 3.89 10.93 14.74
CA ASN A 260 3.62 12.13 13.95
C ASN A 260 4.60 12.28 12.76
N ALA A 261 4.80 11.18 12.04
CA ALA A 261 5.81 11.05 11.00
C ALA A 261 5.34 10.12 9.88
N TRP A 262 5.89 10.30 8.68
CA TRP A 262 5.81 9.29 7.62
C TRP A 262 6.89 8.25 7.82
N VAL A 263 6.51 6.98 7.79
CA VAL A 263 7.41 5.82 7.90
C VAL A 263 7.49 5.11 6.56
N GLY A 264 8.70 4.82 6.08
CA GLY A 264 8.92 4.16 4.80
C GLY A 264 10.19 3.31 4.74
N LEU A 265 10.34 2.56 3.65
CA LEU A 265 11.49 1.70 3.39
C LEU A 265 12.57 2.42 2.60
N ARG A 266 13.83 2.24 2.95
CA ARG A 266 14.98 2.77 2.21
C ARG A 266 15.64 1.70 1.36
N GLU A 267 16.25 2.11 0.26
CA GLU A 267 16.99 1.21 -0.63
C GLU A 267 18.15 0.48 0.08
N ASP A 268 18.74 1.08 1.11
CA ASP A 268 19.84 0.49 1.87
C ASP A 268 19.40 -0.61 2.86
N GLY A 269 18.10 -0.89 3.00
CA GLY A 269 17.51 -1.94 3.83
C GLY A 269 17.04 -1.48 5.21
N TYR A 270 17.01 -0.17 5.44
CA TYR A 270 16.56 0.43 6.70
C TYR A 270 15.13 0.94 6.59
N VAL A 271 14.44 0.98 7.73
CA VAL A 271 13.20 1.74 7.89
C VAL A 271 13.57 3.14 8.33
N CYS A 272 12.93 4.17 7.77
CA CYS A 272 13.08 5.54 8.21
C CYS A 272 11.74 6.16 8.55
N ALA A 273 11.80 7.18 9.41
CA ALA A 273 10.69 8.05 9.75
C ALA A 273 11.10 9.49 9.45
N CYS A 274 10.22 10.27 8.82
CA CYS A 274 10.45 11.68 8.59
C CYS A 274 9.25 12.52 9.00
N ARG A 275 9.53 13.72 9.50
CA ARG A 275 8.49 14.61 9.97
C ARG A 275 7.57 14.99 8.81
N VAL A 276 6.27 15.04 9.08
CA VAL A 276 5.27 15.50 8.12
C VAL A 276 5.56 16.94 7.72
N ALA A 277 5.67 17.19 6.42
CA ALA A 277 5.85 18.54 5.89
C ALA A 277 4.63 19.40 6.26
N SER A 278 4.87 20.60 6.81
CA SER A 278 3.77 21.53 7.08
C SER A 278 3.20 22.05 5.77
N ASP A 279 1.95 21.70 5.48
CA ASP A 279 1.20 22.37 4.42
C ASP A 279 0.71 23.73 4.95
N SER A 280 1.58 24.74 4.95
CA SER A 280 1.11 26.10 5.18
C SER A 280 0.24 26.47 3.97
N GLY A 281 -1.08 26.31 4.10
CA GLY A 281 -2.10 26.57 3.08
C GLY A 281 -2.15 28.01 2.55
N SER A 282 -1.10 28.81 2.73
CA SER A 282 -0.94 30.12 2.12
C SER A 282 -0.73 29.98 0.61
N ALA A 283 -1.44 30.80 -0.17
CA ALA A 283 -1.28 30.94 -1.61
C ALA A 283 0.07 31.55 -2.04
N THR A 284 0.92 31.93 -1.09
CA THR A 284 2.27 32.46 -1.35
C THR A 284 3.27 31.31 -1.51
N PRO A 285 4.07 31.29 -2.61
CA PRO A 285 5.17 30.36 -2.75
C PRO A 285 6.11 30.51 -1.54
N MET A 286 6.36 29.42 -0.81
CA MET A 286 7.38 29.45 0.23
C MET A 286 8.71 29.82 -0.41
N SER A 287 9.38 30.81 0.18
CA SER A 287 10.71 31.23 -0.22
C SER A 287 11.67 30.03 -0.25
N ILE A 288 12.57 30.04 -1.22
CA ILE A 288 13.62 29.05 -1.49
C ILE A 288 14.56 28.95 -0.27
N GLY A 289 14.10 28.30 0.78
CA GLY A 289 14.92 27.82 1.88
C GLY A 289 15.31 26.38 1.55
N LEU A 290 16.59 26.05 1.75
CA LEU A 290 17.15 24.70 1.71
C LEU A 290 16.55 23.81 2.82
N MET A 291 15.22 23.69 2.89
CA MET A 291 14.55 22.84 3.87
C MET A 291 14.77 21.40 3.45
N GLN A 292 15.77 20.75 4.03
CA GLN A 292 15.84 19.30 4.04
C GLN A 292 14.78 18.78 5.03
N LEU A 293 14.00 17.77 4.65
CA LEU A 293 13.08 17.14 5.59
C LEU A 293 13.90 16.54 6.74
N ASP A 294 13.50 16.79 7.98
CA ASP A 294 14.11 16.12 9.12
C ASP A 294 13.67 14.65 9.14
N TRP A 295 14.64 13.75 9.13
CA TRP A 295 14.40 12.32 9.06
C TRP A 295 15.40 11.55 9.91
N GLN A 296 14.93 10.41 10.42
CA GLN A 296 15.73 9.46 11.15
C GLN A 296 15.56 8.07 10.57
N LYS A 297 16.58 7.22 10.72
CA LYS A 297 16.50 5.82 10.37
C LYS A 297 16.59 4.96 11.62
N LEU A 298 15.97 3.79 11.55
CA LEU A 298 16.21 2.74 12.52
C LEU A 298 17.67 2.29 12.44
N GLU A 299 18.32 2.09 13.59
CA GLU A 299 19.71 1.59 13.61
C GLU A 299 19.83 0.16 13.07
N ALA A 300 18.82 -0.67 13.33
CA ALA A 300 18.78 -2.03 12.86
C ALA A 300 18.32 -2.09 11.40
N LYS A 301 19.13 -2.74 10.57
CA LYS A 301 18.74 -3.11 9.20
C LYS A 301 17.73 -4.25 9.25
N LEU A 302 16.49 -4.01 8.82
CA LEU A 302 15.41 -5.00 8.94
C LEU A 302 15.31 -5.93 7.73
N PHE A 303 15.66 -5.44 6.53
CA PHE A 303 15.60 -6.22 5.28
C PHE A 303 16.86 -6.00 4.44
N ARG A 304 16.97 -6.73 3.33
CA ARG A 304 18.13 -6.71 2.43
C ARG A 304 19.43 -7.00 3.19
N LYS A 305 19.35 -7.83 4.25
CA LYS A 305 20.50 -8.23 5.07
C LYS A 305 21.52 -9.01 4.23
N ASP A 306 21.00 -9.93 3.44
CA ASP A 306 21.72 -10.66 2.41
C ASP A 306 21.36 -10.04 1.04
N ARG A 307 22.32 -9.31 0.45
CA ARG A 307 22.07 -8.57 -0.80
C ARG A 307 21.94 -9.49 -2.02
N GLU A 308 22.61 -10.63 -2.01
CA GLU A 308 22.64 -11.56 -3.15
C GLU A 308 21.32 -12.30 -3.29
N ARG A 309 20.70 -12.63 -2.15
CA ARG A 309 19.41 -13.34 -2.12
C ARG A 309 18.19 -12.41 -2.08
N TYR A 310 18.38 -11.11 -1.86
CA TYR A 310 17.28 -10.15 -1.78
C TYR A 310 16.56 -10.01 -3.13
N ILE A 311 15.23 -10.16 -3.11
CA ILE A 311 14.37 -9.97 -4.28
C ILE A 311 13.66 -8.61 -4.16
N ARG A 312 12.72 -8.52 -3.21
CA ARG A 312 11.83 -7.36 -3.01
C ARG A 312 11.32 -7.30 -1.58
N ALA A 313 10.95 -6.11 -1.14
CA ALA A 313 10.26 -5.90 0.13
C ALA A 313 9.17 -4.84 0.02
N SER A 314 8.17 -4.93 0.89
CA SER A 314 7.12 -3.93 1.07
C SER A 314 6.80 -3.74 2.55
N LEU A 315 6.19 -2.60 2.87
CA LEU A 315 5.79 -2.25 4.22
C LEU A 315 4.29 -1.99 4.23
N THR A 316 3.62 -2.45 5.27
CA THR A 316 2.19 -2.23 5.50
C THR A 316 2.00 -1.65 6.89
N TYR A 317 1.34 -0.51 6.99
CA TYR A 317 0.93 0.04 8.29
C TYR A 317 -0.32 -0.67 8.81
N MET A 318 -0.26 -1.10 10.08
CA MET A 318 -1.31 -1.88 10.75
C MET A 318 -2.11 -1.05 11.77
N GLY A 319 -1.78 0.22 11.96
CA GLY A 319 -2.34 1.06 13.02
C GLY A 319 -1.52 1.00 14.31
N SER A 320 -1.64 2.06 15.12
CA SER A 320 -1.03 2.15 16.47
C SER A 320 0.47 1.87 16.47
N SER A 321 1.20 2.52 15.55
CA SER A 321 2.65 2.36 15.35
C SER A 321 3.12 0.94 15.07
N LYS A 322 2.22 0.02 14.68
CA LYS A 322 2.56 -1.33 14.24
C LYS A 322 2.66 -1.40 12.72
N PHE A 323 3.66 -2.11 12.26
CA PHE A 323 3.97 -2.30 10.85
C PHE A 323 4.23 -3.78 10.57
N CYS A 324 3.92 -4.19 9.34
CA CYS A 324 4.30 -5.49 8.80
C CYS A 324 5.24 -5.27 7.61
N LEU A 325 6.45 -5.82 7.71
CA LEU A 325 7.44 -5.88 6.63
C LEU A 325 7.36 -7.24 5.96
N LEU A 326 7.10 -7.24 4.66
CA LEU A 326 7.18 -8.43 3.82
C LEU A 326 8.48 -8.36 3.04
N GLU A 327 9.31 -9.39 3.17
CA GLU A 327 10.57 -9.51 2.45
C GLU A 327 10.60 -10.86 1.71
N SER A 328 10.76 -10.81 0.39
CA SER A 328 10.98 -11.99 -0.44
C SER A 328 12.48 -12.16 -0.70
N VAL A 329 12.98 -13.36 -0.44
CA VAL A 329 14.38 -13.73 -0.66
C VAL A 329 14.50 -15.09 -1.33
N ILE A 330 15.58 -15.30 -2.05
CA ILE A 330 15.96 -16.61 -2.59
C ILE A 330 16.31 -17.53 -1.41
N ARG A 331 15.82 -18.77 -1.46
CA ARG A 331 16.12 -19.77 -0.43
C ARG A 331 17.62 -20.06 -0.38
N LYS A 332 18.14 -20.24 0.85
CA LYS A 332 19.57 -20.55 1.02
C LYS A 332 19.91 -21.87 0.33
N GLY A 333 20.97 -21.85 -0.49
CA GLY A 333 21.42 -23.03 -1.25
C GLY A 333 20.73 -23.22 -2.60
N VAL A 334 19.77 -22.36 -2.96
CA VAL A 334 19.17 -22.32 -4.29
C VAL A 334 19.90 -21.25 -5.10
N ASP A 335 20.29 -21.61 -6.32
CA ASP A 335 20.87 -20.67 -7.27
C ASP A 335 19.78 -19.73 -7.80
N LYS A 336 20.11 -18.45 -7.96
CA LYS A 336 19.21 -17.44 -8.50
C LYS A 336 18.75 -17.78 -9.92
N ASP A 337 19.58 -18.43 -10.72
CA ASP A 337 19.22 -18.77 -12.10
C ASP A 337 18.19 -19.91 -12.15
N TYR A 338 18.05 -20.68 -11.07
CA TYR A 338 17.13 -21.82 -10.95
C TYR A 338 16.00 -21.62 -9.92
N SER A 339 15.91 -20.46 -9.27
CA SER A 339 14.92 -20.26 -8.18
C SER A 339 13.50 -19.94 -8.65
N LEU A 340 13.31 -19.65 -9.94
CA LEU A 340 11.99 -19.49 -10.55
C LEU A 340 11.38 -20.83 -10.94
N ASN A 341 10.07 -20.99 -10.74
CA ASN A 341 9.31 -22.22 -11.01
C ASN A 341 9.73 -23.45 -10.18
N ASP A 342 10.76 -23.34 -9.34
CA ASP A 342 11.08 -24.35 -8.34
C ASP A 342 10.08 -24.29 -7.19
N GLN A 343 9.60 -25.47 -6.77
CA GLN A 343 8.73 -25.58 -5.61
C GLN A 343 9.54 -25.18 -4.39
N ASP A 344 9.19 -24.05 -3.76
CA ASP A 344 9.86 -23.51 -2.59
C ASP A 344 11.26 -22.90 -2.82
N GLY A 345 11.57 -22.45 -4.06
CA GLY A 345 12.82 -21.76 -4.40
C GLY A 345 13.01 -20.42 -3.68
N CYS A 346 11.92 -19.83 -3.16
CA CYS A 346 11.92 -18.56 -2.44
C CYS A 346 11.34 -18.69 -1.03
N VAL A 347 11.68 -17.73 -0.18
CA VAL A 347 11.15 -17.59 1.18
C VAL A 347 10.54 -16.20 1.35
N LEU A 348 9.31 -16.15 1.84
CA LEU A 348 8.65 -14.92 2.28
C LEU A 348 8.84 -14.76 3.79
N HIS A 349 9.60 -13.76 4.21
CA HIS A 349 9.68 -13.33 5.59
C HIS A 349 8.62 -12.27 5.88
N MET A 350 7.75 -12.54 6.84
CA MET A 350 6.75 -11.60 7.35
C MET A 350 7.14 -11.19 8.76
N THR A 351 7.53 -9.93 8.93
CA THR A 351 8.00 -9.39 10.21
C THR A 351 7.06 -8.30 10.70
N MET A 352 6.39 -8.55 11.82
CA MET A 352 5.59 -7.56 12.52
C MET A 352 6.43 -6.90 13.60
N PHE A 353 6.35 -5.57 13.69
CA PHE A 353 7.08 -4.79 14.69
C PHE A 353 6.36 -3.48 14.97
N GLY A 354 6.50 -2.97 16.20
CA GLY A 354 6.11 -1.61 16.54
C GLY A 354 7.29 -0.64 16.44
N LEU A 355 7.03 0.63 16.19
CA LEU A 355 8.02 1.72 16.22
C LEU A 355 7.71 2.73 17.33
N LYS A 356 8.75 3.34 17.91
CA LYS A 356 8.63 4.46 18.86
C LYS A 356 9.89 5.30 18.89
N TYR A 357 9.78 6.55 19.31
CA TYR A 357 10.95 7.34 19.71
C TYR A 357 11.35 7.01 21.15
N ASN A 358 12.64 6.87 21.42
CA ASN A 358 13.15 6.78 22.78
C ASN A 358 13.24 8.16 23.45
N HIS A 359 13.68 8.22 24.71
CA HIS A 359 13.84 9.48 25.45
C HIS A 359 14.88 10.44 24.85
N LYS A 360 15.75 9.97 23.95
CA LYS A 360 16.72 10.78 23.21
C LYS A 360 16.17 11.25 21.85
N GLY A 361 14.91 10.90 21.54
CA GLY A 361 14.30 11.19 20.25
C GLY A 361 14.77 10.31 19.11
N GLU A 362 15.43 9.17 19.38
CA GLU A 362 15.89 8.23 18.34
C GLU A 362 14.80 7.20 18.00
N LEU A 363 14.62 6.92 16.70
CA LEU A 363 13.69 5.89 16.24
C LEU A 363 14.16 4.47 16.62
N ARG A 364 13.31 3.73 17.33
CA ARG A 364 13.57 2.36 17.80
C ARG A 364 12.38 1.44 17.51
N THR A 365 12.65 0.14 17.40
CA THR A 365 11.60 -0.87 17.45
C THR A 365 11.12 -1.05 18.90
N THR A 366 9.85 -1.42 19.04
CA THR A 366 9.31 -1.94 20.30
C THR A 366 9.75 -3.39 20.49
N ASN A 367 9.66 -3.91 21.73
CA ASN A 367 10.08 -5.29 22.05
C ASN A 367 9.16 -6.37 21.45
N LEU A 368 8.07 -6.00 20.76
CA LEU A 368 7.06 -6.90 20.20
C LEU A 368 7.35 -7.28 18.74
N GLN A 369 8.60 -7.55 18.40
CA GLN A 369 8.95 -8.00 17.06
C GLN A 369 8.68 -9.51 16.92
N SER A 370 7.88 -9.90 15.93
CA SER A 370 7.64 -11.30 15.59
C SER A 370 7.86 -11.51 14.09
N THR A 371 8.57 -12.58 13.72
CA THR A 371 8.85 -12.93 12.33
C THR A 371 8.40 -14.35 12.07
N ARG A 372 7.64 -14.56 10.99
CA ARG A 372 7.41 -15.89 10.41
C ARG A 372 7.94 -15.94 9.00
N SER A 373 8.34 -17.14 8.58
CA SER A 373 8.80 -17.37 7.22
C SER A 373 8.01 -18.48 6.57
N TYR A 374 7.67 -18.26 5.31
CA TYR A 374 6.89 -19.16 4.49
C TYR A 374 7.68 -19.55 3.27
N PHE A 375 7.65 -20.84 2.91
CA PHE A 375 8.12 -21.24 1.58
C PHE A 375 7.10 -20.77 0.54
N VAL A 376 7.63 -20.21 -0.54
CA VAL A 376 6.83 -19.71 -1.65
C VAL A 376 7.52 -20.06 -2.96
N SER A 377 6.73 -20.48 -3.94
CA SER A 377 7.19 -20.57 -5.32
C SER A 377 7.13 -19.17 -5.94
N LYS A 378 8.03 -18.84 -6.86
CA LYS A 378 7.95 -17.59 -7.62
C LYS A 378 7.86 -17.93 -9.11
N HIS A 379 6.80 -17.47 -9.76
CA HIS A 379 6.52 -17.81 -11.15
C HIS A 379 6.64 -16.64 -12.13
N LYS A 380 6.67 -15.40 -11.64
CA LYS A 380 7.00 -14.22 -12.44
C LYS A 380 8.46 -13.84 -12.22
N ASP A 381 8.95 -12.93 -13.06
CA ASP A 381 10.28 -12.37 -12.91
C ASP A 381 10.49 -11.77 -11.50
N TYR A 382 11.74 -11.51 -11.12
CA TYR A 382 12.07 -10.92 -9.83
C TYR A 382 11.59 -9.45 -9.67
N SER A 383 10.72 -8.95 -10.55
CA SER A 383 10.25 -7.56 -10.52
C SER A 383 9.11 -7.35 -9.51
N PHE A 384 8.19 -8.32 -9.40
CA PHE A 384 7.04 -8.23 -8.49
C PHE A 384 7.48 -8.28 -7.02
N ALA A 385 7.01 -7.30 -6.24
CA ALA A 385 7.18 -7.27 -4.80
C ALA A 385 5.94 -7.85 -4.11
N PRO A 386 6.08 -8.66 -3.05
CA PRO A 386 4.93 -9.05 -2.25
C PRO A 386 4.26 -7.80 -1.71
N VAL A 387 2.93 -7.72 -1.75
CA VAL A 387 2.16 -6.57 -1.23
C VAL A 387 1.19 -7.08 -0.19
N ALA A 388 0.95 -6.30 0.86
CA ALA A 388 -0.05 -6.64 1.86
C ALA A 388 -0.93 -5.45 2.24
N PHE A 389 -2.18 -5.77 2.57
CA PHE A 389 -3.19 -4.81 2.99
C PHE A 389 -3.77 -5.21 4.35
N TRP A 390 -3.80 -4.28 5.29
CA TRP A 390 -4.40 -4.49 6.60
C TRP A 390 -5.86 -4.02 6.59
N MET A 391 -6.80 -4.97 6.59
CA MET A 391 -8.22 -4.71 6.34
C MET A 391 -9.13 -5.45 7.30
#